data_AF-A0A7V3X5T6-F1
#
_entry.id   AF-A0A7V3X5T6-F1
#
_cell.length_a   1.000
_cell.length_b   1.000
_cell.length_c   1.000
_cell.angle_alpha   90.00
_cell.angle_beta   90.00
_cell.angle_gamma   90.00
#
_symmetry.space_group_name_H-M   'P 1'
#
loop_
_entity.id
_entity.type
_entity.pdbx_description
1 polymer ?
#
loop_
_entity_poly.entity_id
_entity_poly.type
_entity_poly.pdbx_seq_one_letter_code
_entity_poly.pdbx_strand_id
1 'polypeptide(L)' 'MVELTLIRHGQAQTGARDEASYDSLSDLGHQQAQWLGETLRGGVPFDRII' A
#
# COMPACT_ATOMS: atom_id res chain seq x y z
N MET A 1 -23.54 2.20 -11.26
CA MET A 1 -23.17 2.27 -9.84
C MET A 1 -21.74 2.76 -9.78
N VAL A 2 -21.43 3.68 -8.87
CA VAL A 2 -20.07 4.21 -8.70
C VAL A 2 -19.56 3.72 -7.35
N GLU A 3 -18.34 3.17 -7.34
CA GLU A 3 -17.66 2.71 -6.15
C GLU A 3 -16.26 3.34 -6.09
N LEU A 4 -15.83 3.71 -4.89
CA LEU A 4 -14.50 4.25 -4.63
C LEU A 4 -13.89 3.50 -3.46
N THR A 5 -12.76 2.85 -3.69
CA THR A 5 -11.99 2.18 -2.63
C THR A 5 -10.83 3.07 -2.21
N LEU A 6 -10.78 3.42 -0.93
CA LEU A 6 -9.67 4.19 -0.36
C LEU A 6 -8.77 3.26 0.45
N ILE A 7 -7.48 3.27 0.13
CA ILE A 7 -6.46 2.42 0.76
C ILE A 7 -5.39 3.33 1.35
N ARG A 8 -5.06 3.13 2.63
CA ARG A 8 -3.89 3.75 3.24
C ARG A 8 -2.64 2.96 2.89
N HIS A 9 -1.50 3.64 2.74
CA HIS A 9 -0.20 2.98 2.63
C HIS A 9 0.08 2.05 3.82
N GLY A 10 0.94 1.03 3.61
CA GLY A 10 1.41 0.14 4.66
C GLY A 10 2.26 0.85 5.72
N GLN A 11 2.79 0.13 6.70
CA GLN A 11 3.63 0.74 7.73
C GLN A 11 4.79 1.56 7.13
N ALA A 12 4.90 2.83 7.53
CA ALA A 12 6.02 3.68 7.16
C ALA A 12 7.32 3.27 7.87
N GLN A 13 8.46 3.70 7.32
CA GLN A 13 9.77 3.55 7.93
C GLN A 13 9.93 4.54 9.10
N THR A 14 9.83 4.06 10.34
CA THR A 14 9.91 4.91 11.55
C THR A 14 11.34 5.10 12.08
N GLY A 15 12.32 4.34 11.56
CA GLY A 15 13.72 4.38 11.99
C GLY A 15 14.68 5.11 11.04
N ALA A 16 14.15 5.82 10.04
CA ALA A 16 14.94 6.52 9.04
C ALA A 16 15.92 7.50 9.68
N ARG A 17 17.19 7.45 9.27
CA ARG A 17 18.27 8.34 9.75
C ARG A 17 18.73 9.33 8.68
N ASP A 18 18.19 9.21 7.47
CA ASP A 18 18.45 10.07 6.34
C ASP A 18 17.14 10.37 5.60
N GLU A 19 17.16 11.44 4.81
CA GLU A 19 15.99 11.94 4.08
C GLU A 19 15.50 10.93 3.03
N ALA A 20 16.42 10.15 2.44
CA ALA A 20 16.10 9.15 1.44
C ALA A 20 15.33 7.94 2.01
N SER A 21 15.58 7.57 3.27
CA SER A 21 14.88 6.49 3.97
C SER A 21 13.60 6.95 4.68
N TYR A 22 13.36 8.25 4.78
CA TYR A 22 12.17 8.81 5.47
C TYR A 22 10.88 8.60 4.66
N ASP A 23 10.95 8.74 3.33
CA ASP A 23 9.79 8.59 2.44
C ASP A 23 9.70 7.19 1.85
N SER A 24 9.69 6.17 2.72
CA SER A 24 9.56 4.78 2.29
C SER A 24 8.67 3.95 3.23
N LEU A 25 8.17 2.83 2.71
CA LEU A 25 7.60 1.79 3.55
C LEU A 25 8.72 1.06 4.31
N SER A 26 8.36 0.48 5.46
CA SER A 26 9.20 -0.54 6.09
C SER A 26 9.07 -1.88 5.36
N ASP A 27 9.93 -2.85 5.67
CA ASP A 27 9.79 -4.22 5.16
C ASP A 27 8.40 -4.81 5.46
N LEU A 28 7.86 -4.52 6.65
CA LEU A 28 6.49 -4.90 7.01
C LEU A 28 5.46 -4.15 6.16
N GLY A 29 5.66 -2.86 5.89
CA GLY A 29 4.79 -2.07 5.02
C GLY A 29 4.73 -2.64 3.60
N HIS A 30 5.86 -3.09 3.06
CA HIS A 30 5.91 -3.80 1.78
C HIS A 30 5.15 -5.12 1.83
N GLN A 31 5.33 -5.93 2.89
CA GLN A 31 4.61 -7.19 3.06
C GLN A 31 3.09 -6.99 3.16
N GLN A 32 2.65 -5.96 3.87
CA GLN A 32 1.25 -5.58 3.98
C GLN A 32 0.65 -5.20 2.62
N ALA A 33 1.38 -4.42 1.81
CA ALA A 33 0.94 -4.06 0.46
C ALA A 33 0.79 -5.30 -0.44
N GLN A 34 1.71 -6.27 -0.33
CA GLN A 34 1.61 -7.52 -1.07
C GLN A 34 0.37 -8.34 -0.66
N TRP A 35 0.14 -8.55 0.63
CA TRP A 35 -1.04 -9.29 1.12
C TRP A 35 -2.36 -8.64 0.72
N LEU A 36 -2.41 -7.30 0.75
CA LEU A 36 -3.56 -6.57 0.27
C LEU A 36 -3.79 -6.85 -1.22
N GLY A 37 -2.75 -6.77 -2.05
CA GLY A 37 -2.84 -7.08 -3.48
C GLY A 37 -3.28 -8.52 -3.76
N GLU A 38 -2.80 -9.49 -2.99
CA GLU A 38 -3.24 -10.90 -3.08
C GLU A 38 -4.73 -11.03 -2.75
N THR A 39 -5.22 -10.33 -1.73
CA THR A 39 -6.62 -10.33 -1.32
C THR A 39 -7.52 -9.69 -2.38
N LEU A 40 -7.11 -8.53 -2.92
CA LEU A 40 -7.88 -7.79 -3.93
C LEU A 40 -7.95 -8.51 -5.28
N ARG A 41 -7.03 -9.43 -5.56
CA ARG A 41 -6.99 -10.20 -6.82
C ARG A 41 -8.26 -11.03 -7.07
N GLY A 42 -8.91 -11.49 -6.01
CA GLY A 42 -10.19 -12.23 -6.12
C GLY A 42 -11.43 -11.35 -6.27
N GLY A 43 -11.27 -10.03 -6.22
CA GLY A 43 -12.36 -9.06 -6.25
C GLY A 43 -12.71 -8.54 -7.64
N VAL A 44 -13.51 -7.46 -7.66
CA VAL A 44 -13.87 -6.73 -8.88
C VAL A 44 -12.64 -5.96 -9.40
N PRO A 45 -12.38 -5.95 -10.71
CA PRO A 45 -11.27 -5.18 -11.28
C PRO A 45 -11.45 -3.67 -11.07
N PHE A 46 -10.34 -2.96 -10.90
CA PHE A 46 -10.34 -1.50 -10.82
C PHE A 46 -10.21 -0.88 -12.21
N ASP A 47 -11.12 0.03 -12.55
CA ASP A 47 -11.05 0.81 -13.79
C ASP A 47 -9.88 1.82 -13.78
N ARG A 48 -9.50 2.29 -12.58
CA ARG A 48 -8.40 3.25 -12.38
C ARG A 48 -7.77 3.09 -11.00
N ILE A 49 -6.43 3.18 -10.96
CA ILE A 49 -5.61 3.26 -9.74
C ILE A 49 -4.77 4.53 -9.84
N ILE A 50 -4.66 5.30 -8.76
CA ILE A 50 -3.95 6.58 -8.66
C ILE A 50 -2.99 6.52 -7.48
#